data_AF-A0A135YL62-F1
#
_entry.id   AF-A0A135YL62-F1
#
_cell.length_a   1.000
_cell.length_b   1.000
_cell.length_c   1.000
_cell.angle_alpha   90.00
_cell.angle_beta   90.00
_cell.angle_gamma   90.00
#
_symmetry.space_group_name_H-M   'P 1'
#
loop_
_entity.id
_entity.type
_entity.pdbx_description
1 polymer ?
#
loop_
_entity_poly.entity_id
_entity_poly.type
_entity_poly.pdbx_seq_one_letter_code
_entity_poly.pdbx_strand_id
1 'polypeptide(L)'
;VKANKGAGGIDGINVENINEYLKENWIDIKTKILKRKYKPQPVLRVEIPKPNGGVRNLGIPTVVDRIIEQAITQVLTPIFEPQFSEHSYGFRPGRRAQQAIVKLLEYLNDGYTYIVDIDLEKFFDNVPQDKLMYLVGKTVKDPDVISLVTKYLRAGVMVKGKYKETTIGTPQGG
;
A
#
# COMPACT_ATOMS: atom_id res chain seq x y z
N VAL A 1 -1.96 -9.73 8.60
CA VAL A 1 -2.81 -8.77 9.35
C VAL A 1 -2.76 -8.96 10.87
N LYS A 2 -3.20 -10.11 11.44
CA LYS A 2 -3.15 -10.32 12.91
C LYS A 2 -1.75 -10.21 13.52
N ALA A 3 -0.75 -10.78 12.85
CA ALA A 3 0.66 -10.68 13.26
C ALA A 3 1.20 -9.22 13.28
N ASN A 4 0.57 -8.30 12.54
CA ASN A 4 1.05 -6.93 12.39
C ASN A 4 0.59 -6.00 13.53
N LYS A 5 -0.28 -6.46 14.45
CA LYS A 5 -0.77 -5.76 15.65
C LYS A 5 -1.20 -4.29 15.46
N GLY A 6 -1.61 -3.91 14.24
CA GLY A 6 -1.93 -2.53 13.89
C GLY A 6 -3.24 -2.04 14.52
N ALA A 7 -3.32 -0.75 14.84
CA ALA A 7 -4.50 -0.09 15.38
C ALA A 7 -5.73 -0.22 14.45
N GLY A 8 -6.93 -0.11 15.03
CA GLY A 8 -8.20 -0.04 14.28
C GLY A 8 -8.24 1.17 13.34
N GLY A 9 -8.99 1.05 12.25
CA GLY A 9 -9.21 2.16 11.33
C GLY A 9 -10.29 3.11 11.84
N ILE A 10 -10.98 3.80 10.92
CA ILE A 10 -12.07 4.73 11.28
C ILE A 10 -13.29 4.05 11.90
N ASP A 11 -13.43 2.74 11.74
CA ASP A 11 -14.57 1.93 12.19
C ASP A 11 -14.43 1.46 13.65
N GLY A 12 -13.27 1.70 14.28
CA GLY A 12 -13.01 1.29 15.66
C GLY A 12 -12.96 -0.22 15.87
N ILE A 13 -13.02 -1.02 14.80
CA ILE A 13 -12.94 -2.48 14.89
C ILE A 13 -11.47 -2.85 15.09
N ASN A 14 -11.18 -3.49 16.21
CA ASN A 14 -9.84 -3.99 16.53
C ASN A 14 -9.58 -5.36 15.90
N VAL A 15 -8.29 -5.68 15.76
CA VAL A 15 -7.78 -6.94 15.19
C VAL A 15 -8.23 -8.17 15.97
N GLU A 16 -8.61 -8.01 17.24
CA GLU A 16 -9.10 -9.08 18.11
C GLU A 16 -10.53 -9.52 17.72
N ASN A 17 -11.40 -8.55 17.42
CA ASN A 17 -12.82 -8.78 17.11
C ASN A 17 -13.09 -9.05 15.63
N ILE A 18 -12.08 -8.89 14.76
CA ILE A 18 -12.25 -9.02 13.31
C ILE A 18 -12.76 -10.39 12.85
N ASN A 19 -12.44 -11.46 13.58
CA ASN A 19 -12.85 -12.81 13.21
C ASN A 19 -14.37 -12.98 13.29
N GLU A 20 -14.99 -12.45 14.34
CA GLU A 20 -16.44 -12.51 14.53
C GLU A 20 -17.13 -11.63 13.49
N TYR A 21 -16.64 -10.40 13.31
CA TYR A 21 -17.14 -9.50 12.27
C TYR A 21 -17.10 -10.14 10.87
N LEU A 22 -15.99 -10.80 10.51
CA LEU A 22 -15.90 -11.47 9.21
C LEU A 22 -16.85 -12.67 9.10
N LYS A 23 -17.05 -13.46 10.16
CA LYS A 23 -18.00 -14.59 10.11
C LYS A 23 -19.41 -14.11 9.76
N GLU A 24 -19.82 -12.98 10.30
CA GLU A 24 -21.15 -12.40 10.07
C GLU A 24 -21.25 -11.67 8.73
N ASN A 25 -20.20 -10.95 8.32
CA ASN A 25 -20.27 -10.00 7.20
C ASN A 25 -19.58 -10.48 5.91
N TRP A 26 -18.84 -11.59 5.93
CA TRP A 26 -18.01 -12.00 4.79
C TRP A 26 -18.80 -12.28 3.51
N ILE A 27 -19.97 -12.91 3.60
CA ILE A 27 -20.81 -13.22 2.43
C ILE A 27 -21.22 -11.93 1.72
N ASP A 28 -21.62 -10.91 2.48
CA ASP A 28 -21.99 -9.60 1.94
C ASP A 28 -20.77 -8.87 1.36
N ILE A 29 -19.65 -8.83 2.10
CA ILE A 29 -18.39 -8.21 1.63
C ILE A 29 -17.96 -8.83 0.30
N LYS A 30 -17.90 -10.16 0.22
CA LYS A 30 -17.54 -10.90 -1.00
C LYS A 30 -18.51 -10.58 -2.14
N THR A 31 -19.82 -10.58 -1.86
CA THR A 31 -20.83 -10.27 -2.88
C THR A 31 -20.68 -8.85 -3.40
N LYS A 32 -20.41 -7.88 -2.52
CA LYS A 32 -20.13 -6.49 -2.90
C LYS A 32 -18.86 -6.38 -3.75
N ILE A 33 -17.79 -7.12 -3.42
CA ILE A 33 -16.56 -7.13 -4.22
C ILE A 33 -16.85 -7.66 -5.63
N LEU A 34 -17.46 -8.84 -5.73
CA LEU A 34 -17.79 -9.49 -7.02
C LEU A 34 -18.72 -8.65 -7.89
N LYS A 35 -19.67 -7.93 -7.28
CA LYS A 35 -20.60 -7.03 -8.01
C LYS A 35 -20.02 -5.63 -8.27
N ARG A 36 -18.74 -5.39 -7.96
CA ARG A 36 -18.09 -4.06 -7.99
C ARG A 36 -18.86 -2.99 -7.18
N LYS A 37 -19.57 -3.39 -6.12
CA LYS A 37 -20.29 -2.50 -5.20
C LYS A 37 -19.54 -2.26 -3.89
N TYR A 38 -18.46 -2.98 -3.63
CA TYR A 38 -17.59 -2.71 -2.49
C TYR A 38 -17.01 -1.30 -2.59
N LYS A 39 -17.04 -0.58 -1.47
CA LYS A 39 -16.49 0.76 -1.29
C LYS A 39 -15.52 0.69 -0.11
N PRO A 40 -14.20 0.74 -0.35
CA PRO A 40 -13.22 0.83 0.73
C PRO A 40 -13.49 2.03 1.62
N GLN A 41 -13.16 1.92 2.91
CA GLN A 41 -13.30 3.05 3.82
C GLN A 41 -12.14 4.03 3.67
N PRO A 42 -12.36 5.34 3.92
CA PRO A 42 -11.27 6.30 3.95
C PRO A 42 -10.29 5.94 5.06
N VAL A 43 -8.98 6.05 4.77
CA VAL A 43 -7.96 5.72 5.77
C VAL A 43 -7.90 6.79 6.86
N LEU A 44 -7.69 6.39 8.11
CA LEU A 44 -7.52 7.32 9.22
C LEU A 44 -6.15 8.00 9.12
N ARG A 45 -6.11 9.34 9.01
CA ARG A 45 -4.86 10.10 8.95
C ARG A 45 -4.29 10.29 10.36
N VAL A 46 -3.08 9.81 10.59
CA VAL A 46 -2.33 10.01 11.84
C VAL A 46 -1.00 10.69 11.53
N GLU A 47 -0.67 11.73 12.28
CA GLU A 47 0.61 12.44 12.18
C GLU A 47 1.61 11.81 13.16
N ILE A 48 2.75 11.35 12.64
CA ILE A 48 3.84 10.76 13.41
C ILE A 48 5.07 11.65 13.26
N PRO A 49 5.72 12.09 14.36
CA PRO A 49 6.93 12.90 14.26
C PRO A 49 8.08 12.11 13.61
N LYS A 50 8.85 12.75 12.72
CA LYS A 50 10.07 12.18 12.16
C LYS A 50 11.26 12.42 13.12
N PRO A 51 12.26 11.51 13.16
CA PRO A 51 13.46 11.70 13.97
C PRO A 51 14.24 12.99 13.64
N ASN A 52 14.22 13.40 12.37
CA ASN A 52 15.00 14.54 11.86
C ASN A 52 14.16 15.84 11.75
N GLY A 53 12.99 15.89 12.39
CA GLY A 53 12.04 17.01 12.26
C GLY A 53 11.00 16.82 11.15
N GLY A 54 9.85 17.48 11.32
CA GLY A 54 8.67 17.34 10.47
C GLY A 54 7.76 16.17 10.86
N VAL A 55 6.65 16.02 10.13
CA VAL A 55 5.63 14.98 10.37
C VAL A 55 5.53 14.03 9.19
N ARG A 56 5.44 12.73 9.49
CA ARG A 56 5.02 11.69 8.57
C ARG A 56 3.54 11.48 8.75
N ASN A 57 2.81 11.60 7.66
CA ASN A 57 1.42 11.25 7.66
C ASN A 57 1.23 9.77 7.35
N LEU A 58 0.64 9.02 8.28
CA LEU A 58 0.23 7.64 8.09
C LEU A 58 -1.27 7.60 7.76
N GLY A 59 -1.65 6.72 6.84
CA GLY A 59 -3.04 6.34 6.61
C GLY A 59 -3.27 4.96 7.19
N ILE A 60 -4.15 4.83 8.18
CA ILE A 60 -4.50 3.55 8.79
C ILE A 60 -5.82 3.08 8.18
N PRO A 61 -5.84 2.07 7.28
CA PRO A 61 -7.08 1.51 6.76
C PRO A 61 -7.81 0.72 7.85
N THR A 62 -9.09 0.42 7.63
CA THR A 62 -9.83 -0.51 8.51
C THR A 62 -9.19 -1.90 8.49
N VAL A 63 -9.47 -2.71 9.50
CA VAL A 63 -8.90 -4.07 9.54
C VAL A 63 -9.41 -4.91 8.36
N VAL A 64 -10.68 -4.71 7.96
CA VAL A 64 -11.27 -5.38 6.79
C VAL A 64 -10.56 -4.96 5.50
N ASP A 65 -10.36 -3.66 5.30
CA ASP A 65 -9.65 -3.11 4.14
C ASP A 65 -8.23 -3.69 4.07
N ARG A 66 -7.48 -3.70 5.18
CA ARG A 66 -6.14 -4.31 5.23
C ARG A 66 -6.12 -5.79 4.88
N ILE A 67 -7.17 -6.54 5.23
CA ILE A 67 -7.29 -7.96 4.87
C ILE A 67 -7.47 -8.10 3.36
N ILE A 68 -8.31 -7.26 2.76
CA ILE A 68 -8.56 -7.29 1.32
C ILE A 68 -7.33 -6.80 0.55
N GLU A 69 -6.68 -5.71 0.96
CA GLU A 69 -5.42 -5.20 0.39
C GLU A 69 -4.31 -6.28 0.46
N GLN A 70 -4.21 -6.98 1.59
CA GLN A 70 -3.28 -8.09 1.74
C GLN A 70 -3.60 -9.26 0.81
N ALA A 71 -4.88 -9.60 0.63
CA ALA A 71 -5.31 -10.65 -0.29
C ALA A 71 -4.99 -10.29 -1.75
N ILE A 72 -5.22 -9.04 -2.15
CA ILE A 72 -4.81 -8.52 -3.46
C ILE A 72 -3.29 -8.64 -3.61
N THR A 73 -2.53 -8.20 -2.62
CA THR A 73 -1.05 -8.23 -2.64
C THR A 73 -0.50 -9.65 -2.77
N GLN A 74 -1.11 -10.64 -2.10
CA GLN A 74 -0.69 -12.04 -2.20
C GLN A 74 -0.87 -12.60 -3.62
N VAL A 75 -1.87 -12.14 -4.36
CA VAL A 75 -2.10 -12.55 -5.75
C VAL A 75 -1.22 -11.76 -6.71
N LEU A 76 -1.04 -10.46 -6.49
CA LEU A 76 -0.27 -9.59 -7.39
C LEU A 76 1.24 -9.76 -7.25
N THR A 77 1.75 -10.02 -6.04
CA THR A 77 3.19 -10.23 -5.81
C THR A 77 3.82 -11.25 -6.75
N PRO A 78 3.34 -12.51 -6.86
CA PRO A 78 3.95 -13.48 -7.76
C PRO A 78 3.87 -13.11 -9.25
N ILE A 79 2.95 -12.21 -9.63
CA ILE A 79 2.82 -11.72 -11.01
C ILE A 79 3.88 -10.64 -11.30
N PHE A 80 4.08 -9.70 -10.38
CA PHE A 80 5.00 -8.58 -10.57
C PHE A 80 6.45 -8.86 -10.16
N GLU A 81 6.66 -9.76 -9.19
CA GLU A 81 7.99 -10.04 -8.63
C GLU A 81 9.02 -10.46 -9.70
N PRO A 82 8.70 -11.31 -10.69
CA PRO A 82 9.63 -11.67 -11.77
C PRO A 82 9.94 -10.52 -12.75
N GLN A 83 9.15 -9.45 -12.74
CA GLN A 83 9.31 -8.30 -13.65
C GLN A 83 10.15 -7.19 -13.02
N PHE A 84 10.38 -7.22 -11.70
CA PHE A 84 11.16 -6.21 -11.02
C PHE A 84 12.66 -6.38 -11.27
N SER A 85 13.36 -5.25 -11.40
CA SER A 85 14.82 -5.21 -11.53
C SER A 85 15.52 -5.98 -10.42
N GLU A 86 16.59 -6.68 -10.76
CA GLU A 86 17.47 -7.35 -9.78
C GLU A 86 18.12 -6.38 -8.79
N HIS A 87 18.18 -5.09 -9.13
CA HIS A 87 18.72 -4.03 -8.27
C HIS A 87 17.64 -3.27 -7.50
N SER A 88 16.40 -3.78 -7.45
CA SER A 88 15.33 -3.25 -6.61
C SER A 88 15.20 -4.09 -5.34
N TYR A 89 15.41 -3.48 -4.16
CA TYR A 89 15.50 -4.20 -2.88
C TYR A 89 14.40 -3.86 -1.87
N GLY A 90 13.68 -2.76 -2.05
CA GLY A 90 12.67 -2.28 -1.11
C GLY A 90 11.35 -3.06 -1.21
N PHE A 91 10.77 -3.42 -0.06
CA PHE A 91 9.42 -4.02 0.05
C PHE A 91 9.19 -5.30 -0.76
N ARG A 92 10.24 -6.06 -1.06
CA ARG A 92 10.17 -7.29 -1.87
C ARG A 92 10.46 -8.56 -1.05
N PRO A 93 9.76 -9.68 -1.31
CA PRO A 93 10.05 -10.96 -0.66
C PRO A 93 11.51 -11.38 -0.89
N GLY A 94 12.19 -11.83 0.17
CA GLY A 94 13.57 -12.31 0.08
C GLY A 94 14.62 -11.23 -0.17
N ARG A 95 14.24 -9.94 -0.20
CA ARG A 95 15.16 -8.82 -0.38
C ARG A 95 15.26 -7.94 0.86
N ARG A 96 16.45 -7.36 1.09
CA ARG A 96 16.75 -6.52 2.25
C ARG A 96 17.78 -5.44 1.93
N ALA A 97 17.77 -4.35 2.71
CA ALA A 97 18.66 -3.20 2.53
C ALA A 97 20.15 -3.58 2.48
N GLN A 98 20.58 -4.58 3.27
CA GLN A 98 21.96 -5.06 3.26
C GLN A 98 22.43 -5.52 1.88
N GLN A 99 21.55 -6.14 1.06
CA GLN A 99 21.93 -6.57 -0.30
C GLN A 99 22.17 -5.37 -1.22
N ALA A 100 21.43 -4.28 -1.04
CA ALA A 100 21.66 -3.03 -1.78
C ALA A 100 23.04 -2.44 -1.44
N ILE A 101 23.42 -2.46 -0.16
CA ILE A 101 24.74 -2.00 0.30
C ILE A 101 25.86 -2.85 -0.29
N VAL A 102 25.71 -4.18 -0.27
CA VAL A 102 26.71 -5.09 -0.88
C VAL A 102 26.90 -4.76 -2.36
N LYS A 103 25.81 -4.59 -3.12
CA LYS A 103 25.89 -4.22 -4.54
C LYS A 103 26.56 -2.87 -4.77
N LEU A 104 26.29 -1.87 -3.92
CA LEU A 104 26.97 -0.57 -3.96
C LEU A 104 28.49 -0.72 -3.75
N LEU A 105 28.91 -1.53 -2.78
CA LEU A 105 30.33 -1.78 -2.51
C LEU A 105 31.03 -2.48 -3.67
N GLU A 106 30.35 -3.41 -4.35
CA GLU A 106 30.87 -4.03 -5.59
C GLU A 106 31.17 -2.96 -6.66
N TYR A 107 30.24 -2.04 -6.92
CA TYR A 107 30.47 -0.96 -7.88
C TYR A 107 31.63 -0.04 -7.49
N LEU A 108 31.75 0.30 -6.21
CA LEU A 108 32.88 1.10 -5.72
C LEU A 108 34.22 0.38 -5.95
N ASN A 109 34.27 -0.94 -5.70
CA ASN A 109 35.46 -1.76 -5.92
C ASN A 109 35.81 -1.92 -7.41
N ASP A 110 34.82 -1.91 -8.30
CA ASP A 110 35.00 -1.92 -9.75
C ASP A 110 35.46 -0.56 -10.32
N GLY A 111 35.63 0.45 -9.47
CA GLY A 111 36.15 1.78 -9.84
C GLY A 111 35.08 2.85 -10.09
N TYR A 112 33.79 2.53 -9.92
CA TYR A 112 32.70 3.51 -10.00
C TYR A 112 32.60 4.31 -8.70
N THR A 113 33.46 5.33 -8.56
CA THR A 113 33.66 6.07 -7.31
C THR A 113 32.77 7.30 -7.13
N TYR A 114 31.95 7.63 -8.13
CA TYR A 114 31.01 8.75 -8.07
C TYR A 114 29.58 8.24 -7.88
N ILE A 115 28.87 8.80 -6.90
CA ILE A 115 27.48 8.46 -6.58
C ILE A 115 26.57 9.59 -7.02
N VAL A 116 25.53 9.24 -7.78
CA VAL A 116 24.43 10.14 -8.11
C VAL A 116 23.27 9.80 -7.17
N ASP A 117 23.08 10.63 -6.15
CA ASP A 117 22.01 10.45 -5.15
C ASP A 117 20.76 11.24 -5.56
N ILE A 118 19.67 10.53 -5.83
CA ILE A 118 18.39 11.11 -6.24
C ILE A 118 17.32 10.55 -5.31
N ASP A 119 16.69 11.44 -4.53
CA ASP A 119 15.54 11.12 -3.69
C ASP A 119 14.28 11.81 -4.20
N LEU A 120 13.13 11.14 -4.02
CA LEU A 120 11.82 11.67 -4.41
C LEU A 120 11.06 12.15 -3.17
N GLU A 121 10.92 13.46 -3.05
CA GLU A 121 10.19 14.05 -1.94
C GLU A 121 8.72 13.58 -1.95
N LYS A 122 8.25 13.05 -0.81
CA LYS A 122 6.86 12.65 -0.58
C LYS A 122 6.32 11.74 -1.70
N PHE A 123 7.12 10.77 -2.15
CA PHE A 123 6.77 9.85 -3.25
C PHE A 123 5.30 9.40 -3.24
N PHE A 124 4.84 8.82 -2.12
CA PHE A 124 3.49 8.30 -2.00
C PHE A 124 2.40 9.38 -2.01
N ASP A 125 2.66 10.60 -1.55
CA ASP A 125 1.66 11.68 -1.60
C ASP A 125 1.51 12.24 -3.03
N ASN A 126 2.47 11.98 -3.92
CA ASN A 126 2.57 12.59 -5.26
C ASN A 126 2.34 11.62 -6.44
N VAL A 127 1.99 10.35 -6.19
CA VAL A 127 1.81 9.35 -7.25
C VAL A 127 0.61 9.70 -8.15
N PRO A 128 0.79 9.90 -9.47
CA PRO A 128 -0.34 10.11 -10.37
C PRO A 128 -1.12 8.81 -10.56
N GLN A 129 -2.35 8.75 -10.02
CA GLN A 129 -3.13 7.51 -9.95
C GLN A 129 -3.48 6.94 -11.32
N ASP A 130 -3.84 7.78 -12.31
CA ASP A 130 -4.17 7.30 -13.66
C ASP A 130 -2.95 6.68 -14.35
N LYS A 131 -1.75 7.26 -14.15
CA LYS A 131 -0.50 6.70 -14.68
C LYS A 131 -0.15 5.38 -13.99
N LEU A 132 -0.32 5.30 -12.67
CA LEU A 132 -0.14 4.06 -11.92
C LEU A 132 -1.07 2.97 -12.44
N MET A 133 -2.37 3.26 -12.57
CA MET A 133 -3.35 2.27 -13.04
C MET A 133 -3.15 1.87 -14.50
N TYR A 134 -2.66 2.79 -15.34
CA TYR A 134 -2.23 2.45 -16.70
C TYR A 134 -1.08 1.43 -16.69
N LEU A 135 -0.07 1.61 -15.84
CA LEU A 135 1.06 0.66 -15.72
C LEU A 135 0.60 -0.69 -15.16
N VAL A 136 -0.22 -0.70 -14.11
CA VAL A 136 -0.79 -1.94 -13.57
C VAL A 136 -1.61 -2.67 -14.63
N GLY A 137 -2.42 -1.94 -15.41
CA GLY A 137 -3.24 -2.48 -16.49
C GLY A 137 -2.44 -3.05 -17.67
N LYS A 138 -1.13 -2.79 -17.79
CA LYS A 138 -0.29 -3.48 -18.77
C LYS A 138 -0.13 -4.96 -18.46
N THR A 139 -0.06 -5.29 -17.17
CA THR A 139 0.18 -6.66 -16.68
C THR A 139 -1.13 -7.33 -16.23
N VAL A 140 -1.94 -6.64 -15.41
CA VAL A 140 -3.20 -7.16 -14.88
C VAL A 140 -4.34 -6.79 -15.83
N LYS A 141 -4.99 -7.80 -16.43
CA LYS A 141 -6.11 -7.61 -17.38
C LYS A 141 -7.49 -7.81 -16.76
N ASP A 142 -7.56 -8.31 -15.54
CA ASP A 142 -8.82 -8.53 -14.83
C ASP A 142 -9.46 -7.17 -14.48
N PRO A 143 -10.61 -6.82 -15.07
CA PRO A 143 -11.26 -5.54 -14.82
C PRO A 143 -11.83 -5.41 -13.41
N ASP A 144 -12.09 -6.52 -12.71
CA ASP A 144 -12.57 -6.51 -11.32
C ASP A 144 -11.44 -6.11 -10.36
N VAL A 145 -10.24 -6.67 -10.56
CA VAL A 145 -9.04 -6.30 -9.79
C VAL A 145 -8.66 -4.84 -10.04
N ILE A 146 -8.64 -4.41 -11.31
CA ILE A 146 -8.35 -3.01 -11.68
C ILE A 146 -9.36 -2.06 -11.02
N SER A 147 -10.65 -2.39 -11.05
CA SER A 147 -11.70 -1.61 -10.40
C SER A 147 -11.49 -1.53 -8.88
N LEU A 148 -11.18 -2.64 -8.24
CA LEU A 148 -10.98 -2.70 -6.78
C LEU A 148 -9.76 -1.89 -6.33
N VAL A 149 -8.61 -2.04 -7.00
CA VAL A 149 -7.39 -1.27 -6.70
C VAL A 149 -7.63 0.22 -6.91
N THR A 150 -8.30 0.60 -8.00
CA THR A 150 -8.64 2.01 -8.27
C THR A 150 -9.50 2.61 -7.14
N LYS A 151 -10.43 1.84 -6.58
CA LYS A 151 -11.25 2.29 -5.46
C LYS A 151 -10.46 2.49 -4.18
N TYR A 152 -9.45 1.65 -3.90
CA TYR A 152 -8.56 1.86 -2.76
C TYR A 152 -7.75 3.15 -2.89
N LEU A 153 -7.23 3.44 -4.09
CA LEU A 153 -6.52 4.69 -4.35
C LEU A 153 -7.40 5.92 -4.14
N ARG A 154 -8.69 5.83 -4.47
CA ARG A 154 -9.68 6.90 -4.36
C ARG A 154 -10.49 6.90 -3.06
N ALA A 155 -10.19 6.01 -2.11
CA ALA A 155 -10.98 5.85 -0.89
C ALA A 155 -10.99 7.11 -0.01
N GLY A 156 -10.03 8.01 -0.20
CA GLY A 156 -9.91 9.25 0.56
C GLY A 156 -9.23 9.04 1.92
N VAL A 157 -9.14 10.13 2.68
CA VAL A 157 -8.58 10.13 4.04
C VAL A 157 -9.55 10.79 5.00
N MET A 158 -9.60 10.30 6.24
CA MET A 158 -10.32 10.93 7.33
C MET A 158 -9.34 11.74 8.18
N VAL A 159 -9.52 13.06 8.24
CA VAL A 159 -8.65 13.98 9.00
C VAL A 159 -9.48 14.71 10.03
N LYS A 160 -9.22 14.47 11.33
CA LYS A 160 -9.95 15.10 12.45
C LYS A 160 -11.49 15.00 12.28
N GLY A 161 -11.97 13.81 11.88
CA GLY A 161 -13.40 13.54 11.66
C GLY A 161 -13.99 14.12 10.37
N LYS A 162 -13.17 14.75 9.49
CA LYS A 162 -13.62 15.26 8.19
C LYS A 162 -13.03 14.43 7.05
N TYR A 163 -13.92 14.01 6.15
CA TYR A 163 -13.52 13.35 4.91
C TYR A 163 -12.77 14.33 4.00
N LYS A 164 -11.69 13.85 3.39
CA LYS A 164 -11.00 14.51 2.29
C LYS A 164 -10.80 13.53 1.15
N GLU A 165 -11.12 13.96 -0.05
CA GLU A 165 -10.89 13.18 -1.26
C GLU A 165 -9.38 13.07 -1.55
N THR A 166 -8.98 11.93 -2.13
CA THR A 166 -7.62 11.67 -2.59
C THR A 166 -7.62 11.53 -4.11
N THR A 167 -7.17 12.58 -4.80
CA THR A 167 -7.07 12.62 -6.28
C THR A 167 -5.66 12.27 -6.79
N ILE A 168 -4.66 12.33 -5.90
CA ILE A 168 -3.24 12.06 -6.14
C ILE A 168 -2.65 11.31 -4.95
N GLY A 169 -1.68 10.47 -5.21
CA GLY A 169 -0.97 9.71 -4.20
C GLY A 169 -1.64 8.38 -3.85
N THR A 170 -1.02 7.67 -2.93
CA THR A 170 -1.50 6.42 -2.36
C THR A 170 -1.40 6.49 -0.83
N PRO A 171 -2.33 5.88 -0.08
CA PRO A 171 -2.21 5.78 1.38
C PRO A 171 -0.89 5.12 1.79
N GLN A 172 -0.26 5.64 2.86
CA GLN A 172 0.87 4.98 3.51
C GLN A 172 0.34 4.13 4.67
N GLY A 173 0.26 2.81 4.52
CA GLY A 173 -0.14 1.90 5.61
C GLY A 173 -1.15 0.80 5.27
N GLY A 174 -1.54 0.70 3.99
CA GLY A 174 -2.23 -0.46 3.41
C GLY A 174 -1.25 -1.47 2.82
#